data_AF-A0A355DEA1-F1
#
_entry.id   AF-A0A355DEA1-F1
#
_cell.length_a   1.000
_cell.length_b   1.000
_cell.length_c   1.000
_cell.angle_alpha   90.00
_cell.angle_beta   90.00
_cell.angle_gamma   90.00
#
_symmetry.space_group_name_H-M   'P 1'
#
loop_
_entity.id
_entity.type
_entity.pdbx_description
1 polymer ?
#
loop_
_entity_poly.entity_id
_entity_poly.type
_entity_poly.pdbx_seq_one_letter_code
_entity_poly.pdbx_strand_id
1 'polypeptide(L)'
;MSPPETPPSAVDWALAERVAVRIGGRAPFSGAHHLDGLTAEFDEHTALAEGLVAETTGLRSLHGEARARVVGRSDWIRANLASLQRLLRPLFEKMAERPATAFTPLAAAAAGTELGAVLGWMSTRVLGQYDLLVLEDEAAEDQDLVYYVGPNLVALERRYAFDPRHFHLWLALHEVTHRAQFTGVAWMREHYLGLVASLLEDAEPEQVNILESLRELAARRRSGTDRADGGVMGMVATPRQQEVLDNIASLMSLLEGHGDVTMDRAGRGIVVGADRFARVLRDRRRSATGVARIFQKIVGLEAKLAQYARGEAFIG
;
A
#
# COMPACT_ATOMS: atom_id res chain seq x y z
N MET A 1 -18.21 23.43 28.75
CA MET A 1 -16.95 23.44 27.98
C MET A 1 -17.28 22.93 26.59
N SER A 2 -17.31 23.83 25.61
CA SER A 2 -17.34 23.42 24.20
C SER A 2 -16.06 22.62 23.91
N PRO A 3 -16.12 21.55 23.10
CA PRO A 3 -14.91 20.87 22.66
C PRO A 3 -14.01 21.88 21.94
N PRO A 4 -12.67 21.75 22.06
CA PRO A 4 -11.76 22.61 21.30
C PRO A 4 -12.08 22.47 19.81
N GLU A 5 -12.32 23.58 19.13
CA GLU A 5 -12.51 23.60 17.68
C GLU A 5 -11.26 23.02 17.03
N THR A 6 -11.44 21.95 16.27
CA THR A 6 -10.34 21.35 15.51
C THR A 6 -9.95 22.36 14.44
N PRO A 7 -8.66 22.73 14.32
CA PRO A 7 -8.25 23.69 13.31
C PRO A 7 -8.72 23.21 11.93
N PRO A 8 -9.10 24.13 11.02
CA PRO A 8 -9.60 23.77 9.71
C PRO A 8 -8.54 22.95 8.96
N SER A 9 -8.81 21.66 8.81
CA SER A 9 -8.01 20.73 8.01
C SER A 9 -8.45 20.84 6.55
N ALA A 10 -7.50 20.76 5.62
CA ALA A 10 -7.80 20.69 4.19
C ALA A 10 -8.57 19.42 3.80
N VAL A 11 -8.66 18.44 4.70
CA VAL A 11 -9.37 17.17 4.53
C VAL A 11 -10.26 16.91 5.75
N ASP A 12 -11.53 16.58 5.52
CA ASP A 12 -12.41 16.03 6.56
C ASP A 12 -12.10 14.53 6.76
N TRP A 13 -11.18 14.24 7.67
CA TRP A 13 -10.72 12.90 8.02
C TRP A 13 -11.85 12.00 8.55
N ALA A 14 -12.77 12.57 9.32
CA ALA A 14 -13.89 11.80 9.88
C ALA A 14 -14.87 11.39 8.78
N LEU A 15 -15.12 12.27 7.79
CA LEU A 15 -15.89 11.91 6.61
C LEU A 15 -15.16 10.88 5.74
N ALA A 16 -13.84 11.01 5.56
CA ALA A 16 -13.03 10.04 4.85
C ALA A 16 -13.16 8.63 5.45
N GLU A 17 -13.02 8.50 6.77
CA GLU A 17 -13.20 7.21 7.46
C GLU A 17 -14.62 6.66 7.24
N ARG A 18 -15.67 7.47 7.44
CA ARG A 18 -17.07 7.04 7.26
C ARG A 18 -17.34 6.54 5.84
N VAL A 19 -16.81 7.23 4.82
CA VAL A 19 -16.96 6.83 3.42
C VAL A 19 -16.18 5.55 3.14
N ALA A 20 -14.92 5.47 3.61
CA ALA A 20 -14.07 4.30 3.42
C ALA A 20 -14.68 3.04 4.03
N VAL A 21 -15.10 3.10 5.30
CA VAL A 21 -15.71 1.98 6.02
C VAL A 21 -17.00 1.54 5.34
N ARG A 22 -17.83 2.50 4.88
CA ARG A 22 -19.06 2.17 4.15
C ARG A 22 -18.79 1.43 2.84
N ILE A 23 -17.77 1.82 2.09
CA ILE A 23 -17.42 1.15 0.84
C ILE A 23 -16.79 -0.22 1.12
N GLY A 24 -15.84 -0.30 2.04
CA GLY A 24 -15.17 -1.54 2.42
C GLY A 24 -16.15 -2.59 2.99
N GLY A 25 -17.15 -2.15 3.75
CA GLY A 25 -18.18 -3.01 4.33
C GLY A 25 -19.16 -3.63 3.32
N ARG A 26 -19.24 -3.10 2.08
CA ARG A 26 -20.06 -3.70 1.01
C ARG A 26 -19.47 -4.98 0.43
N ALA A 27 -18.16 -5.20 0.62
CA ALA A 27 -17.51 -6.39 0.11
C ALA A 27 -17.81 -7.63 0.98
N PRO A 28 -17.82 -8.84 0.39
CA PRO A 28 -18.10 -10.08 1.13
C PRO A 28 -17.15 -10.33 2.31
N PHE A 29 -17.55 -11.23 3.21
CA PHE A 29 -16.76 -11.72 4.35
C PHE A 29 -16.36 -10.67 5.40
N SER A 30 -17.14 -9.61 5.54
CA SER A 30 -16.90 -8.55 6.54
C SER A 30 -17.26 -8.94 7.99
N GLY A 31 -17.81 -10.14 8.22
CA GLY A 31 -18.23 -10.61 9.54
C GLY A 31 -17.08 -11.25 10.34
N ALA A 32 -17.02 -10.98 11.65
CA ALA A 32 -15.95 -11.44 12.55
C ALA A 32 -15.78 -12.98 12.58
N HIS A 33 -16.87 -13.73 12.53
CA HIS A 33 -16.86 -15.20 12.52
C HIS A 33 -16.09 -15.83 11.34
N HIS A 34 -15.86 -15.10 10.25
CA HIS A 34 -15.01 -15.59 9.16
C HIS A 34 -13.52 -15.53 9.47
N LEU A 35 -13.15 -14.85 10.56
CA LEU A 35 -11.77 -14.62 10.98
C LEU A 35 -11.38 -15.50 12.17
N ASP A 36 -12.31 -16.31 12.67
CA ASP A 36 -12.09 -17.19 13.81
C ASP A 36 -10.97 -18.19 13.49
N GLY A 37 -9.98 -18.28 14.38
CA GLY A 37 -8.82 -19.16 14.22
C GLY A 37 -7.72 -18.63 13.30
N LEU A 38 -8.00 -17.66 12.41
CA LEU A 38 -6.99 -17.12 11.49
C LEU A 38 -5.81 -16.48 12.23
N THR A 39 -6.06 -15.78 13.34
CA THR A 39 -4.96 -15.16 14.10
C THR A 39 -3.96 -16.20 14.59
N ALA A 40 -4.43 -17.26 15.24
CA ALA A 40 -3.56 -18.33 15.75
C ALA A 40 -2.84 -19.05 14.61
N GLU A 41 -3.54 -19.29 13.49
CA GLU A 41 -2.93 -19.88 12.30
C GLU A 41 -1.84 -18.99 11.70
N PHE A 42 -2.08 -17.68 11.59
CA PHE A 42 -1.08 -16.75 11.08
C PHE A 42 0.07 -16.53 12.04
N ASP A 43 -0.12 -16.64 13.36
CA ASP A 43 0.99 -16.62 14.33
C ASP A 43 1.98 -17.76 14.04
N GLU A 44 1.47 -18.99 13.85
CA GLU A 44 2.29 -20.15 13.51
C GLU A 44 3.00 -19.99 12.16
N HIS A 45 2.27 -19.56 11.13
CA HIS A 45 2.83 -19.38 9.78
C HIS A 45 3.83 -18.22 9.71
N THR A 46 3.62 -17.14 10.46
CA THR A 46 4.52 -15.99 10.51
C THR A 46 5.84 -16.36 11.18
N ALA A 47 5.79 -17.09 12.30
CA ALA A 47 6.99 -17.60 12.98
C ALA A 47 7.77 -18.59 12.09
N LEU A 48 7.07 -19.51 11.42
CA LEU A 48 7.69 -20.43 10.46
C LEU A 48 8.33 -19.68 9.29
N ALA A 49 7.62 -18.70 8.71
CA ALA A 49 8.12 -17.88 7.62
C ALA A 49 9.38 -17.09 8.03
N GLU A 50 9.43 -16.53 9.23
CA GLU A 50 10.61 -15.82 9.73
C GLU A 50 11.85 -16.74 9.80
N GLY A 51 11.67 -17.97 10.28
CA GLY A 51 12.74 -18.97 10.27
C GLY A 51 13.24 -19.27 8.86
N LEU A 52 12.32 -19.54 7.92
CA LEU A 52 12.66 -19.89 6.54
C LEU A 52 13.33 -18.73 5.78
N VAL A 53 12.84 -17.49 5.97
CA VAL A 53 13.44 -16.29 5.37
C VAL A 53 14.84 -16.05 5.93
N ALA A 54 15.02 -16.17 7.24
CA ALA A 54 16.33 -15.99 7.88
C ALA A 54 17.34 -17.06 7.43
N GLU A 55 16.91 -18.32 7.27
CA GLU A 55 17.77 -19.39 6.73
C GLU A 55 18.15 -19.13 5.27
N THR A 56 17.21 -18.66 4.46
CA THR A 56 17.40 -18.45 3.02
C THR A 56 18.28 -17.23 2.72
N THR A 57 18.13 -16.15 3.49
CA THR A 57 18.71 -14.83 3.19
C THR A 57 19.80 -14.39 4.15
N GLY A 58 19.85 -14.97 5.35
CA GLY A 58 20.65 -14.49 6.47
C GLY A 58 20.10 -13.22 7.14
N LEU A 59 19.04 -12.61 6.61
CA LEU A 59 18.42 -11.41 7.18
C LEU A 59 17.61 -11.77 8.43
N ARG A 60 17.85 -11.03 9.51
CA ARG A 60 17.06 -11.10 10.75
C ARG A 60 16.62 -9.70 11.14
N SER A 61 15.38 -9.58 11.59
CA SER A 61 14.84 -8.31 12.06
C SER A 61 15.64 -7.80 13.27
N LEU A 62 15.97 -6.51 13.27
CA LEU A 62 16.56 -5.83 14.42
C LEU A 62 15.51 -5.39 15.46
N HIS A 63 14.23 -5.64 15.20
CA HIS A 63 13.09 -5.12 15.96
C HIS A 63 12.24 -6.25 16.58
N GLY A 64 12.85 -7.38 16.93
CA GLY A 64 12.16 -8.52 17.56
C GLY A 64 11.63 -9.56 16.57
N GLU A 65 10.96 -10.59 17.10
CA GLU A 65 10.35 -11.69 16.34
C GLU A 65 9.07 -11.23 15.63
N ALA A 66 8.76 -11.78 14.45
CA ALA A 66 7.57 -11.42 13.71
C ALA A 66 6.30 -11.93 14.42
N ARG A 67 5.34 -11.03 14.67
CA ARG A 67 4.05 -11.33 15.29
C ARG A 67 2.92 -11.08 14.29
N ALA A 68 1.98 -12.01 14.16
CA ALA A 68 0.89 -11.83 13.21
C ALA A 68 -0.21 -10.93 13.78
N ARG A 69 -0.83 -10.14 12.90
CA ARG A 69 -2.04 -9.38 13.24
C ARG A 69 -3.07 -9.50 12.13
N VAL A 70 -4.05 -10.38 12.33
CA VAL A 70 -5.19 -10.46 11.43
C VAL A 70 -6.18 -9.34 11.75
N VAL A 71 -6.49 -8.51 10.76
CA VAL A 71 -7.37 -7.35 10.89
C VAL A 71 -8.55 -7.39 9.93
N GLY A 72 -9.65 -6.78 10.35
CA GLY A 72 -10.76 -6.46 9.47
C GLY A 72 -10.45 -5.25 8.57
N ARG A 73 -11.25 -5.06 7.52
CA ARG A 73 -11.09 -3.92 6.59
C ARG A 73 -11.25 -2.57 7.29
N SER A 74 -12.15 -2.46 8.27
CA SER A 74 -12.35 -1.22 9.02
C SER A 74 -11.13 -0.83 9.86
N ASP A 75 -10.49 -1.81 10.49
CA ASP A 75 -9.33 -1.56 11.35
C ASP A 75 -8.12 -1.21 10.48
N TRP A 76 -7.98 -1.92 9.37
CA TRP A 76 -7.02 -1.61 8.32
C TRP A 76 -7.19 -0.17 7.76
N ILE A 77 -8.43 0.26 7.48
CA ILE A 77 -8.74 1.63 7.03
C ILE A 77 -8.30 2.65 8.07
N ARG A 78 -8.62 2.45 9.35
CA ARG A 78 -8.28 3.41 10.41
C ARG A 78 -6.77 3.54 10.59
N ALA A 79 -6.05 2.41 10.61
CA ALA A 79 -4.59 2.40 10.73
C ALA A 79 -3.92 3.15 9.55
N ASN A 80 -4.39 2.92 8.32
CA ASN A 80 -3.86 3.59 7.13
C ASN A 80 -4.24 5.08 7.07
N LEU A 81 -5.45 5.44 7.51
CA LEU A 81 -5.88 6.84 7.56
C LEU A 81 -5.05 7.64 8.56
N ALA A 82 -4.81 7.08 9.75
CA ALA A 82 -3.94 7.69 10.75
C ALA A 82 -2.51 7.87 10.23
N SER A 83 -1.98 6.87 9.52
CA SER A 83 -0.65 6.96 8.90
C SER A 83 -0.59 8.01 7.80
N LEU A 84 -1.57 8.05 6.90
CA LEU A 84 -1.63 9.07 5.86
C LEU A 84 -1.77 10.48 6.44
N GLN A 85 -2.53 10.66 7.53
CA GLN A 85 -2.67 11.94 8.22
C GLN A 85 -1.32 12.41 8.79
N ARG A 86 -0.51 11.51 9.35
CA ARG A 86 0.84 11.82 9.85
C ARG A 86 1.80 12.17 8.71
N LEU A 87 1.78 11.37 7.64
CA LEU A 87 2.61 11.57 6.45
C LEU A 87 2.34 12.91 5.75
N LEU A 88 1.08 13.30 5.64
CA LEU A 88 0.67 14.53 4.97
C LEU A 88 0.74 15.76 5.88
N ARG A 89 1.01 15.61 7.18
CA ARG A 89 1.11 16.72 8.13
C ARG A 89 2.05 17.85 7.67
N PRO A 90 3.28 17.58 7.17
CA PRO A 90 4.16 18.65 6.70
C PRO A 90 3.57 19.45 5.54
N LEU A 91 2.80 18.82 4.65
CA LEU A 91 2.10 19.50 3.55
C LEU A 91 0.95 20.38 4.09
N PHE A 92 0.19 19.88 5.07
CA PHE A 92 -0.88 20.67 5.69
C PHE A 92 -0.34 21.85 6.49
N GLU A 93 0.80 21.71 7.16
CA GLU A 93 1.46 22.81 7.87
C GLU A 93 1.90 23.92 6.89
N LYS A 94 2.55 23.57 5.78
CA LYS A 94 2.87 24.52 4.68
C LYS A 94 1.63 25.22 4.12
N MET A 95 0.51 24.51 4.06
CA MET A 95 -0.77 25.06 3.59
C MET A 95 -1.47 25.94 4.62
N ALA A 96 -1.31 25.68 5.92
CA ALA A 96 -1.90 26.46 7.00
C ALA A 96 -1.31 27.88 7.13
N GLU A 97 -0.11 28.11 6.57
CA GLU A 97 0.49 29.43 6.43
C GLU A 97 -0.22 30.31 5.38
N ARG A 98 -1.11 29.73 4.56
CA ARG A 98 -1.94 30.44 3.59
C ARG A 98 -3.22 30.99 4.25
N PRO A 99 -3.80 32.11 3.75
CA PRO A 99 -4.99 32.71 4.34
C PRO A 99 -6.16 31.71 4.43
N ALA A 100 -6.86 31.71 5.57
CA ALA A 100 -7.95 30.78 5.91
C ALA A 100 -9.11 30.74 4.89
N THR A 101 -9.20 31.74 4.00
CA THR A 101 -10.16 31.79 2.89
C THR A 101 -9.90 30.73 1.80
N ALA A 102 -8.74 30.08 1.79
CA ALA A 102 -8.39 29.03 0.84
C ALA A 102 -9.03 27.65 1.15
N PHE A 103 -9.49 27.41 2.38
CA PHE A 103 -10.01 26.11 2.82
C PHE A 103 -11.46 26.21 3.27
N THR A 104 -12.39 26.01 2.34
CA THR A 104 -13.82 25.96 2.69
C THR A 104 -14.18 24.59 3.28
N PRO A 105 -15.13 24.52 4.24
CA PRO A 105 -15.63 23.23 4.75
C PRO A 105 -16.15 22.31 3.66
N LEU A 106 -16.70 22.88 2.58
CA LEU A 106 -17.16 22.13 1.41
C LEU A 106 -15.99 21.47 0.66
N ALA A 107 -14.87 22.18 0.47
CA ALA A 107 -13.68 21.64 -0.16
C ALA A 107 -13.06 20.52 0.71
N ALA A 108 -12.97 20.73 2.03
CA ALA A 108 -12.47 19.71 2.95
C ALA A 108 -13.35 18.45 2.98
N ALA A 109 -14.68 18.61 2.92
CA ALA A 109 -15.61 17.50 2.82
C ALA A 109 -15.52 16.75 1.48
N ALA A 110 -15.30 17.46 0.37
CA ALA A 110 -15.07 16.84 -0.94
C ALA A 110 -13.78 16.01 -0.94
N ALA A 111 -12.65 16.59 -0.49
CA ALA A 111 -11.37 15.88 -0.37
C ALA A 111 -11.46 14.67 0.56
N GLY A 112 -12.13 14.82 1.71
CA GLY A 112 -12.40 13.72 2.64
C GLY A 112 -13.20 12.59 1.98
N THR A 113 -14.26 12.92 1.24
CA THR A 113 -15.07 11.93 0.52
C THR A 113 -14.25 11.18 -0.53
N GLU A 114 -13.41 11.87 -1.29
CA GLU A 114 -12.55 11.28 -2.32
C GLU A 114 -11.51 10.33 -1.73
N LEU A 115 -10.80 10.79 -0.70
CA LEU A 115 -9.82 9.98 0.02
C LEU A 115 -10.49 8.74 0.61
N GLY A 116 -11.65 8.92 1.25
CA GLY A 116 -12.44 7.82 1.77
C GLY A 116 -12.88 6.83 0.69
N ALA A 117 -13.25 7.31 -0.50
CA ALA A 117 -13.63 6.45 -1.60
C ALA A 117 -12.48 5.57 -2.09
N VAL A 118 -11.28 6.16 -2.24
CA VAL A 118 -10.06 5.44 -2.63
C VAL A 118 -9.69 4.41 -1.57
N LEU A 119 -9.57 4.82 -0.29
CA LEU A 119 -9.19 3.91 0.80
C LEU A 119 -10.20 2.78 1.00
N GLY A 120 -11.50 3.09 0.92
CA GLY A 120 -12.55 2.08 1.01
C GLY A 120 -12.46 1.04 -0.10
N TRP A 121 -12.20 1.46 -1.33
CA TRP A 121 -11.98 0.54 -2.45
C TRP A 121 -10.69 -0.28 -2.30
N MET A 122 -9.60 0.33 -1.83
CA MET A 122 -8.31 -0.35 -1.57
C MET A 122 -8.42 -1.39 -0.47
N SER A 123 -9.17 -1.11 0.59
CA SER A 123 -9.37 -2.04 1.71
C SER A 123 -9.95 -3.39 1.30
N THR A 124 -10.58 -3.48 0.12
CA THR A 124 -11.15 -4.74 -0.44
C THR A 124 -10.15 -5.54 -1.27
N ARG A 125 -8.93 -5.02 -1.46
CA ARG A 125 -7.92 -5.57 -2.36
C ARG A 125 -6.58 -5.84 -1.68
N VAL A 126 -6.24 -5.09 -0.66
CA VAL A 126 -5.01 -5.29 0.12
C VAL A 126 -5.06 -6.61 0.89
N LEU A 127 -3.99 -7.39 0.87
CA LEU A 127 -3.88 -8.67 1.57
C LEU A 127 -3.01 -8.55 2.83
N GLY A 128 -2.00 -7.68 2.81
CA GLY A 128 -1.10 -7.45 3.94
C GLY A 128 -0.62 -6.00 4.07
N GLN A 129 0.38 -5.81 4.92
CA GLN A 129 0.96 -4.50 5.25
C GLN A 129 1.78 -3.93 4.08
N TYR A 130 2.55 -4.78 3.41
CA TYR A 130 3.53 -4.32 2.41
C TYR A 130 2.90 -4.06 1.03
N ASP A 131 1.63 -4.41 0.84
CA ASP A 131 0.84 -4.14 -0.38
C ASP A 131 0.61 -2.64 -0.66
N LEU A 132 0.86 -1.74 0.31
CA LEU A 132 0.55 -0.31 0.19
C LEU A 132 1.73 0.64 0.37
N LEU A 133 2.92 0.12 0.64
CA LEU A 133 4.17 0.89 0.74
C LEU A 133 4.13 2.09 1.72
N VAL A 134 3.10 2.20 2.57
CA VAL A 134 3.04 3.18 3.64
C VAL A 134 3.74 2.57 4.86
N LEU A 135 5.06 2.61 4.80
CA LEU A 135 5.90 2.36 5.96
C LEU A 135 6.04 3.69 6.68
N GLU A 136 5.16 3.98 7.62
CA GLU A 136 5.41 5.03 8.59
C GLU A 136 5.49 4.45 10.00
N ASP A 137 5.88 5.28 10.96
CA ASP A 137 6.01 4.97 12.39
C ASP A 137 4.72 4.40 12.98
N GLU A 138 4.51 3.10 12.78
CA GLU A 138 4.23 2.22 13.89
C GLU A 138 5.25 2.56 14.97
N ALA A 139 4.78 2.83 16.20
CA ALA A 139 5.66 3.04 17.33
C ALA A 139 6.73 1.93 17.32
N ALA A 140 7.95 2.19 17.81
CA ALA A 140 9.01 1.17 17.83
C ALA A 140 8.55 -0.20 18.38
N GLU A 141 7.50 -0.19 19.21
CA GLU A 141 6.82 -1.32 19.84
C GLU A 141 5.91 -2.16 18.91
N ASP A 142 5.54 -1.64 17.73
CA ASP A 142 4.64 -2.30 16.77
C ASP A 142 5.36 -2.76 15.48
N GLN A 143 6.68 -2.50 15.35
CA GLN A 143 7.47 -2.85 14.16
C GLN A 143 7.71 -4.36 13.99
N ASP A 144 7.30 -5.13 14.98
CA ASP A 144 7.28 -6.59 14.95
C ASP A 144 5.99 -7.17 14.37
N LEU A 145 4.95 -6.34 14.18
CA LEU A 145 3.68 -6.79 13.63
C LEU A 145 3.75 -7.01 12.12
N VAL A 146 3.07 -8.06 11.67
CA VAL A 146 2.80 -8.37 10.27
C VAL A 146 1.30 -8.45 10.07
N TYR A 147 0.74 -7.48 9.35
CA TYR A 147 -0.71 -7.37 9.18
C TYR A 147 -1.23 -8.23 8.04
N TYR A 148 -2.37 -8.88 8.28
CA TYR A 148 -3.10 -9.68 7.31
C TYR A 148 -4.57 -9.25 7.25
N VAL A 149 -5.07 -8.91 6.07
CA VAL A 149 -6.47 -8.46 5.89
C VAL A 149 -7.39 -9.66 5.70
N GLY A 150 -7.75 -10.29 6.82
CA GLY A 150 -8.47 -11.57 6.86
C GLY A 150 -9.70 -11.67 5.92
N PRO A 151 -10.61 -10.68 5.86
CA PRO A 151 -11.75 -10.74 4.93
C PRO A 151 -11.38 -10.90 3.46
N ASN A 152 -10.21 -10.40 3.05
CA ASN A 152 -9.74 -10.50 1.67
C ASN A 152 -9.04 -11.84 1.40
N LEU A 153 -8.40 -12.41 2.42
CA LEU A 153 -7.80 -13.75 2.37
C LEU A 153 -8.89 -14.80 2.14
N VAL A 154 -9.89 -14.84 3.01
CA VAL A 154 -11.03 -15.76 2.92
C VAL A 154 -11.75 -15.59 1.57
N ALA A 155 -11.86 -14.36 1.07
CA ALA A 155 -12.45 -14.10 -0.24
C ALA A 155 -11.65 -14.72 -1.39
N LEU A 156 -10.32 -14.62 -1.35
CA LEU A 156 -9.43 -15.18 -2.37
C LEU A 156 -9.38 -16.70 -2.29
N GLU A 157 -9.23 -17.26 -1.10
CA GLU A 157 -9.23 -18.70 -0.87
C GLU A 157 -10.48 -19.34 -1.45
N ARG A 158 -11.67 -18.80 -1.14
CA ARG A 158 -12.93 -19.32 -1.65
C ARG A 158 -13.08 -19.13 -3.16
N ARG A 159 -12.68 -17.96 -3.67
CA ARG A 159 -12.82 -17.65 -5.10
C ARG A 159 -11.94 -18.54 -5.98
N TYR A 160 -10.74 -18.83 -5.52
CA TYR A 160 -9.75 -19.60 -6.29
C TYR A 160 -9.57 -21.03 -5.78
N ALA A 161 -10.34 -21.47 -4.79
CA ALA A 161 -10.18 -22.76 -4.13
C ALA A 161 -8.71 -23.02 -3.76
N PHE A 162 -8.09 -22.05 -3.08
CA PHE A 162 -6.75 -22.26 -2.53
C PHE A 162 -6.83 -23.18 -1.31
N ASP A 163 -5.81 -24.01 -1.16
CA ASP A 163 -5.58 -24.69 0.12
C ASP A 163 -5.18 -23.63 1.15
N PRO A 164 -5.96 -23.43 2.24
CA PRO A 164 -5.72 -22.33 3.18
C PRO A 164 -4.32 -22.40 3.80
N ARG A 165 -3.89 -23.57 4.26
CA ARG A 165 -2.61 -23.75 4.93
C ARG A 165 -1.44 -23.35 4.04
N HIS A 166 -1.41 -23.85 2.81
CA HIS A 166 -0.33 -23.49 1.89
C HIS A 166 -0.41 -22.03 1.43
N PHE A 167 -1.60 -21.48 1.24
CA PHE A 167 -1.78 -20.09 0.85
C PHE A 167 -1.39 -19.11 1.97
N HIS A 168 -1.75 -19.40 3.22
CA HIS A 168 -1.39 -18.59 4.37
C HIS A 168 0.12 -18.60 4.60
N LEU A 169 0.77 -19.77 4.53
CA LEU A 169 2.24 -19.83 4.62
C LEU A 169 2.91 -19.05 3.48
N TRP A 170 2.41 -19.21 2.25
CA TRP A 170 2.92 -18.48 1.10
C TRP A 170 2.81 -16.96 1.32
N LEU A 171 1.67 -16.48 1.82
CA LEU A 171 1.49 -15.07 2.12
C LEU A 171 2.37 -14.61 3.28
N ALA A 172 2.51 -15.40 4.33
CA ALA A 172 3.39 -15.08 5.46
C ALA A 172 4.85 -14.97 5.01
N LEU A 173 5.33 -15.86 4.14
CA LEU A 173 6.64 -15.75 3.52
C LEU A 173 6.80 -14.42 2.77
N HIS A 174 5.76 -13.96 2.07
CA HIS A 174 5.81 -12.70 1.31
C HIS A 174 5.97 -11.51 2.27
N GLU A 175 5.07 -11.39 3.24
CA GLU A 175 5.08 -10.26 4.17
C GLU A 175 6.33 -10.27 5.06
N VAL A 176 6.77 -11.43 5.54
CA VAL A 176 7.97 -11.56 6.37
C VAL A 176 9.25 -11.30 5.58
N THR A 177 9.29 -11.63 4.27
CA THR A 177 10.43 -11.28 3.42
C THR A 177 10.60 -9.76 3.34
N HIS A 178 9.51 -9.03 3.07
CA HIS A 178 9.54 -7.56 3.05
C HIS A 178 9.87 -6.98 4.41
N ARG A 179 9.30 -7.53 5.49
CA ARG A 179 9.69 -7.15 6.85
C ARG A 179 11.19 -7.31 7.07
N ALA A 180 11.75 -8.48 6.78
CA ALA A 180 13.18 -8.75 6.96
C ALA A 180 14.07 -7.81 6.12
N GLN A 181 13.64 -7.41 4.92
CA GLN A 181 14.35 -6.41 4.12
C GLN A 181 14.37 -5.03 4.79
N PHE A 182 13.24 -4.57 5.32
CA PHE A 182 13.13 -3.24 5.93
C PHE A 182 13.66 -3.16 7.36
N THR A 183 13.60 -4.26 8.13
CA THR A 183 13.99 -4.29 9.54
C THR A 183 15.33 -5.00 9.79
N GLY A 184 15.82 -5.79 8.84
CA GLY A 184 17.12 -6.47 8.92
C GLY A 184 18.27 -5.71 8.25
N VAL A 185 17.96 -4.70 7.44
CA VAL A 185 18.96 -3.81 6.82
C VAL A 185 18.87 -2.43 7.47
N ALA A 186 19.85 -2.08 8.30
CA ALA A 186 19.79 -0.91 9.19
C ALA A 186 19.48 0.43 8.49
N TRP A 187 19.96 0.63 7.26
CA TRP A 187 19.75 1.87 6.51
C TRP A 187 18.47 1.90 5.66
N MET A 188 17.81 0.76 5.47
CA MET A 188 16.75 0.60 4.45
C MET A 188 15.55 1.51 4.72
N ARG A 189 15.04 1.48 5.95
CA ARG A 189 13.88 2.28 6.37
C ARG A 189 14.19 3.78 6.26
N GLU A 190 15.30 4.22 6.83
CA GLU A 190 15.71 5.62 6.79
C GLU A 190 15.89 6.12 5.36
N HIS A 191 16.52 5.32 4.50
CA HIS A 191 16.69 5.66 3.09
C HIS A 191 15.34 5.80 2.36
N TYR A 192 14.43 4.84 2.55
CA TYR A 192 13.09 4.90 1.94
C TYR A 192 12.31 6.12 2.42
N LEU A 193 12.27 6.37 3.74
CA LEU A 193 11.61 7.54 4.31
C LEU A 193 12.22 8.85 3.84
N GLY A 194 13.55 8.92 3.68
CA GLY A 194 14.24 10.08 3.11
C GLY A 194 13.85 10.35 1.66
N LEU A 195 13.66 9.31 0.84
CA LEU A 195 13.14 9.45 -0.52
C LEU A 195 11.70 9.97 -0.53
N VAL A 196 10.83 9.45 0.33
CA VAL A 196 9.44 9.91 0.46
C VAL A 196 9.38 11.36 0.96
N ALA A 197 10.18 11.71 1.97
CA ALA A 197 10.27 13.08 2.48
C ALA A 197 10.74 14.06 1.40
N SER A 198 11.76 13.70 0.63
CA SER A 198 12.26 14.52 -0.49
C SER A 198 11.16 14.80 -1.53
N LEU A 199 10.29 13.82 -1.80
CA LEU A 199 9.17 13.99 -2.72
C LEU A 199 8.12 14.99 -2.18
N LEU A 200 7.86 14.96 -0.88
CA LEU A 200 6.89 15.86 -0.21
C LEU A 200 7.46 17.27 0.02
N GLU A 201 8.77 17.41 0.18
CA GLU A 201 9.42 18.71 0.32
C GLU A 201 9.23 19.59 -0.91
N ASP A 202 9.39 18.99 -2.10
CA ASP A 202 9.31 19.67 -3.40
C ASP A 202 7.88 19.75 -3.96
N ALA A 203 6.88 19.18 -3.27
CA ALA A 203 5.49 19.18 -3.73
C ALA A 203 4.82 20.55 -3.53
N GLU A 204 4.43 21.20 -4.62
CA GLU A 204 3.60 22.41 -4.56
C GLU A 204 2.11 22.05 -4.35
N PRO A 205 1.42 22.64 -3.36
CA PRO A 205 0.02 22.32 -3.01
C PRO A 205 -1.00 22.51 -4.15
N GLU A 206 -0.69 23.35 -5.13
CA GLU A 206 -1.62 23.72 -6.23
C GLU A 206 -1.79 22.62 -7.28
N GLN A 207 -0.98 21.56 -7.25
CA GLN A 207 -0.92 20.57 -8.33
C GLN A 207 -1.67 19.26 -8.01
N VAL A 208 -2.18 19.07 -6.79
CA VAL A 208 -2.79 17.81 -6.34
C VAL A 208 -4.32 17.84 -6.50
N ASN A 209 -4.82 17.79 -7.73
CA ASN A 209 -6.26 17.59 -8.00
C ASN A 209 -6.56 16.14 -8.43
N ILE A 210 -6.75 15.28 -7.43
CA ILE A 210 -7.00 13.83 -7.59
C ILE A 210 -8.29 13.56 -8.38
N LEU A 211 -9.31 14.40 -8.19
CA LEU A 211 -10.63 14.25 -8.81
C LEU A 211 -10.64 14.55 -10.31
N GLU A 212 -9.91 15.59 -10.74
CA GLU A 212 -9.78 15.93 -12.16
C GLU A 212 -9.09 14.80 -12.91
N SER A 213 -8.00 14.28 -12.33
CA SER A 213 -7.29 13.10 -12.84
C SER A 213 -8.19 11.85 -12.96
N LEU A 214 -9.09 11.62 -11.99
CA LEU A 214 -10.03 10.48 -11.99
C LEU A 214 -11.23 10.69 -12.94
N ARG A 215 -11.76 11.91 -13.05
CA ARG A 215 -12.88 12.26 -13.95
C ARG A 215 -12.46 12.15 -15.41
N GLU A 216 -11.28 12.63 -15.76
CA GLU A 216 -10.71 12.46 -17.09
C GLU A 216 -10.56 10.98 -17.46
N LEU A 217 -10.13 10.14 -16.53
CA LEU A 217 -10.01 8.69 -16.75
C LEU A 217 -11.37 8.04 -17.04
N ALA A 218 -12.41 8.41 -16.28
CA ALA A 218 -13.77 7.91 -16.47
C ALA A 218 -14.43 8.44 -17.75
N ALA A 219 -14.04 9.63 -18.21
CA ALA A 219 -14.45 10.20 -19.49
C ALA A 219 -13.76 9.46 -20.66
N ARG A 220 -12.44 9.24 -20.59
CA ARG A 220 -11.66 8.51 -21.60
C ARG A 220 -12.12 7.06 -21.77
N ARG A 221 -12.48 6.38 -20.67
CA ARG A 221 -13.04 5.03 -20.71
C ARG A 221 -14.42 4.96 -21.36
N ARG A 222 -15.18 6.07 -21.34
CA ARG A 222 -16.47 6.20 -22.03
C ARG A 222 -16.33 6.61 -23.49
N SER A 223 -15.29 7.36 -23.85
CA SER A 223 -15.06 7.85 -25.21
C SER A 223 -14.34 6.85 -26.12
N GLY A 224 -13.73 5.78 -25.58
CA GLY A 224 -13.08 4.72 -26.38
C GLY A 224 -11.85 5.20 -27.17
N THR A 225 -11.28 6.34 -26.81
CA THR A 225 -10.15 6.96 -27.49
C THR A 225 -8.83 6.46 -26.90
N ASP A 226 -8.42 5.25 -27.27
CA ASP A 226 -7.04 4.76 -27.13
C ASP A 226 -6.18 5.31 -28.28
N ARG A 227 -6.03 6.64 -28.36
CA ARG A 227 -4.97 7.25 -29.19
C ARG A 227 -3.82 7.63 -28.28
N ALA A 228 -2.70 6.93 -28.50
CA ALA A 228 -1.39 7.23 -27.94
C ALA A 228 -0.84 8.53 -28.57
N ASP A 229 -1.44 9.67 -28.20
CA ASP A 229 -0.90 10.98 -28.50
C ASP A 229 -0.63 11.69 -27.18
N GLY A 230 0.63 12.07 -26.98
CA GLY A 230 1.14 12.62 -25.74
C GLY A 230 0.65 14.04 -25.47
N GLY A 231 0.43 14.31 -24.18
CA GLY A 231 0.30 15.66 -23.63
C GLY A 231 -1.14 16.07 -23.28
N VAL A 232 -1.41 16.94 -22.31
CA VAL A 232 -0.59 17.71 -21.33
C VAL A 232 -1.56 18.04 -20.18
N MET A 233 -1.04 18.23 -18.96
CA MET A 233 -1.72 18.63 -17.70
C MET A 233 -2.13 17.53 -16.71
N GLY A 234 -1.39 16.42 -16.69
CA GLY A 234 -1.14 15.69 -15.44
C GLY A 234 0.20 16.16 -14.89
N MET A 235 0.27 16.47 -13.59
CA MET A 235 1.49 16.86 -12.83
C MET A 235 2.79 16.52 -13.56
N VAL A 236 3.44 17.53 -14.17
CA VAL A 236 4.80 17.34 -14.68
C VAL A 236 5.70 17.44 -13.46
N ALA A 237 6.07 16.28 -12.91
CA ALA A 237 7.05 16.21 -11.85
C ALA A 237 8.29 17.02 -12.26
N THR A 238 8.82 17.82 -11.35
CA THR A 238 10.08 18.54 -11.60
C THR A 238 11.19 17.52 -11.92
N PRO A 239 12.26 17.87 -12.64
CA PRO A 239 13.37 16.95 -12.88
C PRO A 239 13.90 16.32 -11.58
N ARG A 240 13.91 17.10 -10.50
CA ARG A 240 14.29 16.64 -9.17
C ARG A 240 13.31 15.61 -8.60
N GLN A 241 12.01 15.86 -8.68
CA GLN A 241 10.99 14.89 -8.28
C GLN A 241 11.12 13.62 -9.11
N GLN A 242 11.30 13.72 -10.43
CA GLN A 242 11.47 12.56 -11.30
C GLN A 242 12.67 11.69 -10.88
N GLU A 243 13.81 12.28 -10.51
CA GLU A 243 14.96 11.54 -9.98
C GLU A 243 14.62 10.78 -8.68
N VAL A 244 13.92 11.43 -7.75
CA VAL A 244 13.50 10.78 -6.48
C VAL A 244 12.56 9.62 -6.77
N LEU A 245 11.64 9.78 -7.71
CA LEU A 245 10.69 8.76 -8.12
C LEU A 245 11.36 7.58 -8.81
N ASP A 246 12.36 7.85 -9.65
CA ASP A 246 13.19 6.82 -10.28
C ASP A 246 14.02 6.05 -9.23
N ASN A 247 14.49 6.72 -8.18
CA ASN A 247 15.18 6.07 -7.06
C ASN A 247 14.24 5.16 -6.25
N ILE A 248 13.03 5.63 -5.91
CA ILE A 248 12.01 4.80 -5.24
C ILE A 248 11.67 3.59 -6.11
N ALA A 249 11.43 3.80 -7.41
CA ALA A 249 11.12 2.74 -8.35
C ALA A 249 12.26 1.70 -8.44
N SER A 250 13.51 2.16 -8.47
CA SER A 250 14.69 1.29 -8.52
C SER A 250 14.83 0.46 -7.25
N LEU A 251 14.66 1.09 -6.08
CA LEU A 251 14.66 0.40 -4.79
C LEU A 251 13.56 -0.66 -4.72
N MET A 252 12.33 -0.29 -5.07
CA MET A 252 11.20 -1.22 -5.07
C MET A 252 11.43 -2.36 -6.06
N SER A 253 11.98 -2.11 -7.25
CA SER A 253 12.32 -3.17 -8.20
C SER A 253 13.34 -4.15 -7.66
N LEU A 254 14.32 -3.68 -6.88
CA LEU A 254 15.29 -4.54 -6.19
C LEU A 254 14.60 -5.37 -5.10
N LEU A 255 13.79 -4.75 -4.25
CA LEU A 255 13.09 -5.40 -3.15
C LEU A 255 12.13 -6.48 -3.65
N GLU A 256 11.33 -6.19 -4.67
CA GLU A 256 10.40 -7.13 -5.29
C GLU A 256 11.14 -8.30 -5.96
N GLY A 257 12.22 -8.01 -6.70
CA GLY A 257 13.03 -9.07 -7.33
C GLY A 257 13.68 -9.99 -6.29
N HIS A 258 14.24 -9.42 -5.23
CA HIS A 258 14.80 -10.19 -4.11
C HIS A 258 13.70 -10.98 -3.40
N GLY A 259 12.53 -10.37 -3.23
CA GLY A 259 11.34 -10.97 -2.65
C GLY A 259 10.91 -12.22 -3.41
N ASP A 260 10.75 -12.13 -4.73
CA ASP A 260 10.38 -13.27 -5.59
C ASP A 260 11.40 -14.43 -5.48
N VAL A 261 12.71 -14.14 -5.52
CA VAL A 261 13.76 -15.16 -5.37
C VAL A 261 13.76 -15.79 -3.99
N THR A 262 13.57 -14.99 -2.94
CA THR A 262 13.50 -15.46 -1.56
C THR A 262 12.29 -16.35 -1.34
N MET A 263 11.14 -15.94 -1.87
CA MET A 263 9.89 -16.68 -1.81
C MET A 263 9.98 -18.06 -2.46
N ASP A 264 10.57 -18.14 -3.65
CA ASP A 264 10.77 -19.43 -4.34
C ASP A 264 11.72 -20.35 -3.56
N ARG A 265 12.80 -19.81 -3.02
CA ARG A 265 13.79 -20.59 -2.26
C ARG A 265 13.26 -21.03 -0.90
N ALA A 266 12.70 -20.11 -0.11
CA ALA A 266 12.18 -20.36 1.23
C ALA A 266 10.93 -21.26 1.22
N GLY A 267 10.11 -21.18 0.17
CA GLY A 267 8.92 -22.01 0.02
C GLY A 267 9.18 -23.39 -0.61
N ARG A 268 10.39 -23.66 -1.13
CA ARG A 268 10.68 -24.85 -1.95
C ARG A 268 10.44 -26.14 -1.16
N GLY A 269 9.56 -26.99 -1.68
CA GLY A 269 9.22 -28.29 -1.07
C GLY A 269 8.32 -28.19 0.17
N ILE A 270 7.95 -26.98 0.60
CA ILE A 270 7.12 -26.71 1.78
C ILE A 270 5.74 -26.19 1.33
N VAL A 271 5.72 -25.22 0.42
CA VAL A 271 4.50 -24.57 -0.06
C VAL A 271 4.02 -25.25 -1.34
N VAL A 272 3.04 -26.14 -1.22
CA VAL A 272 2.41 -26.78 -2.38
C VAL A 272 1.49 -25.77 -3.08
N GLY A 273 1.72 -25.58 -4.39
CA GLY A 273 0.92 -24.67 -5.20
C GLY A 273 1.40 -23.21 -5.24
N ALA A 274 2.60 -22.91 -4.73
CA ALA A 274 3.21 -21.57 -4.74
C ALA A 274 3.10 -20.86 -6.11
N ASP A 275 3.44 -21.55 -7.20
CA ASP A 275 3.36 -20.98 -8.55
C ASP A 275 1.94 -20.55 -8.94
N ARG A 276 0.93 -21.28 -8.46
CA ARG A 276 -0.47 -20.96 -8.73
C ARG A 276 -0.88 -19.70 -7.96
N PHE A 277 -0.50 -19.59 -6.69
CA PHE A 277 -0.74 -18.39 -5.88
C PHE A 277 -0.08 -17.17 -6.52
N ALA A 278 1.21 -17.29 -6.85
CA ALA A 278 1.99 -16.23 -7.48
C ALA A 278 1.38 -15.76 -8.81
N ARG A 279 0.98 -16.67 -9.71
CA ARG A 279 0.33 -16.32 -10.98
C ARG A 279 -0.99 -15.57 -10.77
N VAL A 280 -1.88 -16.10 -9.94
CA VAL A 280 -3.20 -15.48 -9.70
C VAL A 280 -3.05 -14.08 -9.11
N LEU A 281 -2.12 -13.90 -8.17
CA LEU A 281 -1.90 -12.60 -7.53
C LEU A 281 -1.16 -11.63 -8.45
N ARG A 282 -0.24 -12.10 -9.28
CA ARG A 282 0.41 -11.29 -10.34
C ARG A 282 -0.62 -10.80 -11.37
N ASP A 283 -1.52 -11.66 -11.83
CA ASP A 283 -2.60 -11.28 -12.76
C ASP A 283 -3.59 -10.32 -12.11
N ARG A 284 -3.88 -10.52 -10.82
CA ARG A 284 -4.67 -9.58 -10.02
C ARG A 284 -3.99 -8.22 -9.92
N ARG A 285 -2.68 -8.14 -9.67
CA ARG A 285 -1.93 -6.87 -9.66
C ARG A 285 -1.96 -6.18 -11.03
N ARG A 286 -1.77 -6.93 -12.12
CA ARG A 286 -1.85 -6.42 -13.51
C ARG A 286 -3.24 -5.90 -13.87
N SER A 287 -4.30 -6.63 -13.48
CA SER A 287 -5.70 -6.22 -13.69
C SER A 287 -6.16 -5.12 -12.73
N ALA A 288 -5.52 -5.00 -11.57
CA ALA A 288 -5.67 -3.92 -10.59
C ALA A 288 -4.87 -2.65 -10.93
N THR A 289 -4.51 -2.45 -12.21
CA THR A 289 -3.91 -1.25 -12.82
C THR A 289 -4.69 0.06 -12.60
N GLY A 290 -5.61 0.12 -11.64
CA GLY A 290 -6.15 1.35 -11.06
C GLY A 290 -5.29 1.92 -9.92
N VAL A 291 -4.81 1.12 -8.96
CA VAL A 291 -4.01 1.65 -7.81
C VAL A 291 -2.62 2.06 -8.25
N ALA A 292 -1.89 1.16 -8.91
CA ALA A 292 -0.56 1.43 -9.43
C ALA A 292 -0.58 2.66 -10.35
N ARG A 293 -1.67 2.85 -11.12
CA ARG A 293 -1.87 4.01 -11.99
C ARG A 293 -2.24 5.29 -11.24
N ILE A 294 -2.94 5.21 -10.10
CA ILE A 294 -3.22 6.37 -9.22
C ILE A 294 -1.90 6.85 -8.61
N PHE A 295 -1.09 5.95 -8.04
CA PHE A 295 0.23 6.30 -7.51
C PHE A 295 1.17 6.78 -8.63
N GLN A 296 1.25 6.06 -9.77
CA GLN A 296 2.02 6.47 -10.96
C GLN A 296 1.61 7.84 -11.51
N LYS A 297 0.34 8.25 -11.40
CA LYS A 297 -0.13 9.55 -11.88
C LYS A 297 0.07 10.69 -10.88
N ILE A 298 -0.01 10.42 -9.57
CA ILE A 298 0.43 11.36 -8.52
C ILE A 298 1.93 11.67 -8.67
N VAL A 299 2.65 10.70 -9.21
CA VAL A 299 4.10 10.69 -9.40
C VAL A 299 4.52 11.06 -10.84
N GLY A 300 3.59 11.31 -11.77
CA GLY A 300 3.96 11.65 -13.16
C GLY A 300 4.71 10.55 -13.95
N LEU A 301 4.77 9.31 -13.44
CA LEU A 301 5.35 8.14 -14.11
C LEU A 301 4.40 7.60 -15.20
N GLU A 302 3.97 8.44 -16.13
CA GLU A 302 3.20 8.01 -17.32
C GLU A 302 4.10 7.52 -18.46
N ALA A 303 5.44 7.61 -18.32
CA ALA A 303 6.39 7.21 -19.34
C ALA A 303 7.44 6.21 -18.81
N LYS A 304 7.10 4.91 -18.76
CA LYS A 304 8.01 3.74 -19.01
C LYS A 304 7.47 2.41 -18.46
N LEU A 305 6.30 1.99 -18.93
CA LEU A 305 5.84 0.59 -18.77
C LEU A 305 6.36 -0.34 -19.89
N ALA A 306 7.65 -0.25 -20.20
CA ALA A 306 8.33 -1.21 -21.07
C ALA A 306 9.59 -1.84 -20.42
N GLN A 307 9.96 -1.43 -19.21
CA GLN A 307 11.27 -1.78 -18.60
C GLN A 307 11.18 -2.67 -17.34
N TYR A 308 9.96 -3.08 -16.93
CA TYR A 308 9.68 -3.78 -15.67
C TYR A 308 9.67 -5.32 -15.76
N ALA A 309 10.56 -5.91 -16.56
CA ALA A 309 10.76 -7.37 -16.61
C ALA A 309 12.17 -7.81 -16.17
N ARG A 310 12.97 -6.90 -15.59
CA ARG A 310 14.42 -7.13 -15.39
C ARG A 310 14.89 -7.40 -13.96
N GLY A 311 14.03 -7.27 -12.94
CA GLY A 311 14.42 -7.49 -11.54
C GLY A 311 14.83 -8.94 -11.24
N GLU A 312 14.02 -9.91 -11.68
CA GLU A 312 14.31 -11.34 -11.52
C GLU A 312 15.61 -11.75 -12.23
N ALA A 313 15.84 -11.25 -13.45
CA ALA A 313 17.05 -11.51 -14.24
C ALA A 313 18.31 -10.77 -13.73
N PHE A 314 18.16 -9.76 -12.86
CA PHE A 314 19.29 -9.04 -12.28
C PHE A 314 19.87 -9.76 -11.05
N ILE A 315 19.02 -10.48 -10.31
CA ILE A 315 19.41 -11.23 -9.10
C ILE A 315 19.68 -12.71 -9.39
N GLY A 316 18.96 -13.28 -10.37
CA GLY A 316 19.02 -14.69 -10.75
C GLY A 316 20.29 -15.12 -11.48
#